data_AF-A0A7W0LCK5-F1
#
_entry.id   AF-A0A7W0LCK5-F1
#
_cell.length_a   1.000
_cell.length_b   1.000
_cell.length_c   1.000
_cell.angle_alpha   90.00
_cell.angle_beta   90.00
_cell.angle_gamma   90.00
#
_symmetry.space_group_name_H-M   'P 1'
#
loop_
_entity.id
_entity.type
_entity.pdbx_description
1 polymer ?
#
loop_
_entity_poly.entity_id
_entity_poly.type
_entity_poly.pdbx_seq_one_letter_code
_entity_poly.pdbx_strand_id
1 'polypeptide(L)'
;MVGAYLSERFRARIFVPLALVIAAAASGGVLTMTRFGVDAGFALLLLAQFRSWDDLADRGRDAIAHPERVLTRASSIAPIVAFSGALAILNICLAVQRDASGIAVTALVTLIGLLGAWYPLRTLRTAAGDVLLLSKYPAMVVVVAGARVLNTPVQIVCAALVLLLAVCLYEVWHDPASPLSVGGPR
;
A
#
# COMPACT_ATOMS: atom_id res chain seq x y z
N MET A 1 17.94 9.53 -9.76
CA MET A 1 16.97 9.80 -8.68
C MET A 1 16.13 8.58 -8.33
N VAL A 2 15.31 8.05 -9.24
CA VAL A 2 14.42 6.89 -8.96
C VAL A 2 15.16 5.68 -8.39
N GLY A 3 16.31 5.30 -8.96
CA GLY A 3 17.10 4.17 -8.44
C GLY A 3 17.58 4.35 -7.00
N ALA A 4 18.05 5.56 -6.64
CA ALA A 4 18.47 5.88 -5.27
C ALA A 4 17.27 5.92 -4.31
N TYR A 5 16.12 6.40 -4.77
CA TYR A 5 14.87 6.36 -4.01
C TYR A 5 14.46 4.91 -3.71
N LEU A 6 14.47 4.02 -4.71
CA LEU A 6 14.09 2.62 -4.54
C LEU A 6 15.05 1.86 -3.62
N SER A 7 16.35 2.09 -3.72
CA SER A 7 17.32 1.42 -2.83
C SER A 7 17.14 1.84 -1.37
N GLU A 8 16.78 3.10 -1.11
CA GLU A 8 16.52 3.61 0.24
C GLU A 8 15.17 3.12 0.80
N ARG A 9 14.10 3.25 0.01
CA ARG A 9 12.71 3.16 0.50
C ARG A 9 12.01 1.85 0.16
N PHE A 10 12.48 1.12 -0.86
CA PHE A 10 11.87 -0.14 -1.33
C PHE A 10 12.79 -1.34 -1.07
N ARG A 11 12.95 -1.69 0.21
CA ARG A 11 13.78 -2.82 0.63
C ARG A 11 13.11 -4.15 0.27
N ALA A 12 13.64 -4.86 -0.72
CA ALA A 12 13.10 -6.13 -1.21
C ALA A 12 12.79 -7.15 -0.09
N ARG A 13 13.64 -7.22 0.94
CA ARG A 13 13.44 -8.09 2.12
C ARG A 13 12.14 -7.85 2.90
N ILE A 14 11.50 -6.70 2.75
CA ILE A 14 10.21 -6.37 3.39
C ILE A 14 9.08 -6.50 2.37
N PHE A 15 9.23 -5.87 1.19
CA PHE A 15 8.15 -5.77 0.22
C PHE A 15 7.86 -7.08 -0.53
N VAL A 16 8.87 -7.91 -0.78
CA VAL A 16 8.66 -9.21 -1.45
C VAL A 16 7.83 -10.15 -0.57
N PRO A 17 8.19 -10.41 0.71
CA PRO A 17 7.33 -11.22 1.58
C PRO A 17 5.92 -10.64 1.72
N LEU A 18 5.79 -9.33 1.88
CA LEU A 18 4.47 -8.69 2.01
C LEU A 18 3.61 -8.87 0.76
N ALA A 19 4.19 -8.75 -0.44
CA ALA A 19 3.47 -9.00 -1.68
C ALA A 19 3.02 -10.46 -1.82
N LEU A 20 3.85 -11.41 -1.39
CA LEU A 20 3.49 -12.83 -1.36
C LEU A 20 2.32 -13.08 -0.39
N VAL A 21 2.31 -12.42 0.77
CA VAL A 21 1.20 -12.51 1.73
C VAL A 21 -0.09 -11.92 1.15
N ILE A 22 -0.02 -10.76 0.49
CA ILE A 22 -1.18 -10.15 -0.19
C ILE A 22 -1.71 -11.08 -1.28
N ALA A 23 -0.82 -11.67 -2.10
CA ALA A 23 -1.20 -12.62 -3.14
C ALA A 23 -1.85 -13.89 -2.55
N ALA A 24 -1.31 -14.40 -1.44
CA ALA A 24 -1.87 -15.55 -0.74
C ALA A 24 -3.27 -15.24 -0.19
N ALA A 25 -3.45 -14.08 0.44
CA ALA A 25 -4.74 -13.62 0.93
C ALA A 25 -5.77 -13.45 -0.20
N ALA A 26 -5.35 -12.91 -1.35
CA ALA A 26 -6.19 -12.70 -2.52
C ALA A 26 -6.53 -13.99 -3.29
N SER A 27 -5.88 -15.12 -2.97
CA SER A 27 -6.14 -16.41 -3.62
C SER A 27 -7.50 -17.01 -3.24
N GLY A 28 -8.07 -16.61 -2.09
CA GLY A 28 -9.32 -17.19 -1.58
C GLY A 28 -9.24 -18.69 -1.28
N GLY A 29 -8.02 -19.22 -1.09
CA GLY A 29 -7.76 -20.63 -0.84
C GLY A 29 -7.49 -21.47 -2.08
N VAL A 30 -7.57 -20.89 -3.29
CA VAL A 30 -7.26 -21.60 -4.55
C VAL A 30 -5.97 -21.05 -5.14
N LEU A 31 -4.90 -21.84 -5.05
CA LEU A 31 -3.56 -21.42 -5.45
C LEU A 31 -3.10 -22.15 -6.72
N THR A 32 -2.93 -21.40 -7.80
CA THR A 32 -2.21 -21.85 -9.01
C THR A 32 -0.89 -21.09 -9.08
N MET A 33 0.24 -21.78 -9.25
CA MET A 33 1.56 -21.15 -9.19
C MET A 33 1.72 -19.97 -10.16
N THR A 34 1.24 -20.13 -11.39
CA THR A 34 1.26 -19.05 -12.39
C THR A 34 0.47 -17.84 -11.90
N ARG A 35 -0.77 -18.05 -11.44
CA ARG A 35 -1.64 -16.97 -10.94
C ARG A 35 -1.03 -16.29 -9.71
N PHE A 36 -0.52 -17.09 -8.77
CA PHE A 36 0.11 -16.59 -7.56
C PHE A 36 1.32 -15.70 -7.88
N GLY A 37 2.15 -16.11 -8.85
CA GLY A 37 3.26 -15.27 -9.34
C GLY A 37 2.77 -13.93 -9.91
N VAL A 38 1.70 -13.94 -10.72
CA VAL A 38 1.14 -12.69 -11.27
C VAL A 38 0.48 -11.83 -10.18
N ASP A 39 -0.23 -12.44 -9.24
CA ASP A 39 -0.85 -11.74 -8.10
C ASP A 39 0.22 -11.10 -7.20
N ALA A 40 1.33 -11.79 -6.95
CA ALA A 40 2.46 -11.27 -6.18
C ALA A 40 3.17 -10.13 -6.93
N GLY A 41 3.36 -10.27 -8.25
CA GLY A 41 3.90 -9.19 -9.09
C GLY A 41 2.99 -7.96 -9.07
N PHE A 42 1.68 -8.14 -9.17
CA PHE A 42 0.71 -7.04 -9.10
C PHE A 42 0.70 -6.39 -7.70
N ALA A 43 0.73 -7.18 -6.64
CA ALA A 43 0.85 -6.68 -5.27
C ALA A 43 2.15 -5.87 -5.05
N LEU A 44 3.29 -6.31 -5.61
CA LEU A 44 4.54 -5.55 -5.56
C LEU A 44 4.42 -4.19 -6.23
N LEU A 45 3.77 -4.11 -7.40
CA LEU A 45 3.55 -2.84 -8.10
C LEU A 45 2.62 -1.91 -7.32
N LEU A 46 1.56 -2.43 -6.69
CA LEU A 46 0.68 -1.66 -5.80
C LEU A 46 1.46 -1.13 -4.60
N LEU A 47 2.24 -1.99 -3.93
CA LEU A 47 3.08 -1.60 -2.82
C LEU A 47 4.07 -0.50 -3.22
N ALA A 48 4.73 -0.62 -4.38
CA ALA A 48 5.64 0.40 -4.89
C ALA A 48 4.91 1.74 -5.14
N GLN A 49 3.72 1.70 -5.76
CA GLN A 49 2.91 2.89 -6.04
C GLN A 49 2.52 3.62 -4.76
N PHE A 50 1.88 2.91 -3.83
CA PHE A 50 1.40 3.52 -2.60
C PHE A 50 2.57 3.97 -1.74
N ARG A 51 3.69 3.25 -1.75
CA ARG A 51 4.89 3.67 -1.02
C ARG A 51 5.48 4.97 -1.55
N SER A 52 5.60 5.12 -2.88
CA SER A 52 6.06 6.37 -3.48
C SER A 52 5.11 7.52 -3.24
N TRP A 53 3.81 7.24 -3.25
CA TRP A 53 2.82 8.27 -2.94
C TRP A 53 2.88 8.71 -1.48
N ASP A 54 2.95 7.78 -0.53
CA ASP A 54 3.08 8.11 0.90
C ASP A 54 4.30 9.00 1.14
N ASP A 55 5.47 8.66 0.58
CA ASP A 55 6.69 9.46 0.72
C ASP A 55 6.54 10.87 0.09
N LEU A 56 5.83 10.99 -1.04
CA LEU A 56 5.55 12.29 -1.66
C LEU A 56 4.61 13.15 -0.78
N ALA A 57 3.57 12.54 -0.21
CA ALA A 57 2.62 13.22 0.66
C ALA A 57 3.29 13.65 1.99
N ASP A 58 4.19 12.82 2.51
CA ASP A 58 4.85 13.03 3.79
C ASP A 58 6.15 13.83 3.68
N ARG A 59 6.58 14.21 2.46
CA ARG A 59 7.84 14.93 2.20
C ARG A 59 8.06 16.14 3.10
N GLY A 60 7.04 16.95 3.33
CA GLY A 60 7.15 18.15 4.17
C GLY A 60 7.46 17.82 5.63
N ARG A 61 6.83 16.77 6.17
CA ARG A 61 7.10 16.27 7.53
C ARG A 61 8.46 15.58 7.60
N ASP A 62 8.77 14.79 6.59
CA ASP A 62 10.06 14.13 6.43
C ASP A 62 11.22 15.12 6.33
N ALA A 63 11.03 16.30 5.77
CA ALA A 63 12.08 17.31 5.71
C ALA A 63 12.53 17.79 7.10
N ILE A 64 11.66 17.66 8.11
CA ILE A 64 11.95 18.01 9.50
C ILE A 64 12.49 16.78 10.25
N ALA A 65 11.81 15.64 10.17
CA ALA A 65 12.14 14.45 10.95
C ALA A 65 13.31 13.63 10.35
N HIS A 66 13.48 13.70 9.04
CA HIS A 66 14.42 12.89 8.26
C HIS A 66 15.05 13.69 7.09
N PRO A 67 15.78 14.78 7.40
CA PRO A 67 16.40 15.64 6.40
C PRO A 67 17.47 14.91 5.55
N GLU A 68 17.85 13.69 5.93
CA GLU A 68 18.77 12.83 5.21
C GLU A 68 18.20 12.11 4.00
N ARG A 69 16.88 11.97 3.90
CA ARG A 69 16.21 11.18 2.85
C ARG A 69 16.47 11.73 1.44
N VAL A 70 16.56 10.85 0.44
CA VAL A 70 16.76 11.25 -0.96
C VAL A 70 15.68 12.23 -1.43
N LEU A 71 14.43 12.02 -1.03
CA LEU A 71 13.30 12.84 -1.47
C LEU A 71 13.26 14.24 -0.82
N THR A 72 13.77 14.38 0.40
CA THR A 72 13.82 15.67 1.11
C THR A 72 14.96 16.54 0.57
N ARG A 73 16.10 15.93 0.21
CA ARG A 73 17.27 16.60 -0.36
C ARG A 73 17.18 16.93 -1.86
N ALA A 74 16.26 16.30 -2.58
CA ALA A 74 16.17 16.47 -4.02
C ALA A 74 15.72 17.89 -4.41
N SER A 75 16.46 18.51 -5.34
CA SER A 75 16.13 19.81 -5.93
C SER A 75 14.84 19.78 -6.75
N SER A 76 14.49 18.62 -7.31
CA SER A 76 13.24 18.39 -8.01
C SER A 76 12.65 17.03 -7.65
N ILE A 77 11.35 16.98 -7.39
CA ILE A 77 10.60 15.73 -7.13
C ILE A 77 9.88 15.20 -8.36
N ALA A 78 9.93 15.92 -9.49
CA ALA A 78 9.22 15.54 -10.71
C ALA A 78 9.50 14.09 -11.16
N PRO A 79 10.73 13.55 -11.08
CA PRO A 79 10.97 12.16 -11.46
C PRO A 79 10.21 11.14 -10.60
N ILE A 80 10.03 11.42 -9.31
CA ILE A 80 9.31 10.50 -8.40
C ILE A 80 7.79 10.65 -8.57
N VAL A 81 7.31 11.87 -8.83
CA VAL A 81 5.91 12.09 -9.21
C VAL A 81 5.57 11.35 -10.50
N ALA A 82 6.40 11.48 -11.54
CA ALA A 82 6.22 10.78 -12.82
C ALA A 82 6.28 9.25 -12.64
N PHE A 83 7.22 8.74 -11.85
CA PHE A 83 7.30 7.32 -11.51
C PHE A 83 6.05 6.81 -10.78
N SER A 84 5.60 7.53 -9.75
CA SER A 84 4.38 7.17 -8.99
C SER A 84 3.13 7.22 -9.88
N GLY A 85 3.04 8.21 -10.77
CA GLY A 85 1.95 8.32 -11.75
C GLY A 85 1.97 7.19 -12.78
N ALA A 86 3.15 6.83 -13.30
CA ALA A 86 3.31 5.71 -14.22
C ALA A 86 2.90 4.37 -13.57
N LEU A 87 3.26 4.15 -12.31
CA LEU A 87 2.81 2.99 -11.55
C LEU A 87 1.29 2.96 -11.36
N ALA A 88 0.67 4.11 -11.06
CA ALA A 88 -0.79 4.21 -10.93
C ALA A 88 -1.50 3.84 -12.23
N ILE A 89 -1.05 4.39 -13.36
CA ILE A 89 -1.60 4.06 -14.69
C ILE A 89 -1.42 2.56 -14.98
N LEU A 90 -0.21 2.04 -14.76
CA LEU A 90 0.07 0.61 -14.98
C LEU A 90 -0.83 -0.29 -14.13
N ASN A 91 -1.01 0.02 -12.84
CA ASN A 91 -1.86 -0.77 -11.95
C ASN A 91 -3.34 -0.71 -12.33
N ILE A 92 -3.83 0.44 -12.81
CA ILE A 92 -5.19 0.56 -13.35
C ILE A 92 -5.34 -0.29 -14.62
N CYS A 93 -4.38 -0.20 -15.56
CA CYS A 93 -4.41 -1.03 -16.77
C CYS A 93 -4.40 -2.53 -16.45
N LEU A 94 -3.56 -2.96 -15.50
CA LEU A 94 -3.53 -4.34 -15.04
C LEU A 94 -4.84 -4.75 -14.37
N ALA A 95 -5.44 -3.89 -13.55
CA ALA A 95 -6.73 -4.16 -12.92
C ALA A 95 -7.84 -4.35 -13.97
N VAL A 96 -7.91 -3.47 -14.99
CA VAL A 96 -8.88 -3.58 -16.10
C VAL A 96 -8.68 -4.89 -16.88
N GLN A 97 -7.44 -5.24 -17.22
CA GLN A 97 -7.15 -6.43 -18.03
C GLN A 97 -7.46 -7.74 -17.30
N ARG A 98 -7.29 -7.77 -15.97
CA ARG A 98 -7.41 -8.99 -15.16
C ARG A 98 -8.82 -9.26 -14.67
N ASP A 99 -9.65 -8.23 -14.59
CA ASP A 99 -10.95 -8.29 -13.95
C ASP A 99 -12.02 -7.55 -14.75
N ALA A 100 -12.71 -8.29 -15.61
CA ALA A 100 -13.81 -7.77 -16.42
C ALA A 100 -15.01 -7.28 -15.58
N SER A 101 -15.13 -7.70 -14.31
CA SER A 101 -16.21 -7.25 -13.43
C SER A 101 -16.07 -5.79 -13.01
N GLY A 102 -14.87 -5.21 -13.16
CA GLY A 102 -14.54 -3.86 -12.71
C GLY A 102 -14.27 -3.72 -11.22
N ILE A 103 -14.45 -4.77 -10.41
CA ILE A 103 -14.25 -4.72 -8.94
C ILE A 103 -12.84 -4.25 -8.58
N ALA A 104 -11.81 -4.82 -9.22
CA ALA A 104 -10.42 -4.44 -8.96
C ALA A 104 -10.16 -2.95 -9.25
N VAL A 105 -10.71 -2.44 -10.36
CA VAL A 105 -10.55 -1.05 -10.78
C VAL A 105 -11.31 -0.12 -9.84
N THR A 106 -12.56 -0.44 -9.53
CA THR A 106 -13.37 0.34 -8.58
C THR A 106 -12.69 0.39 -7.22
N ALA A 107 -12.25 -0.75 -6.67
CA ALA A 107 -11.55 -0.80 -5.40
C ALA A 107 -10.25 0.04 -5.42
N LEU A 108 -9.47 -0.03 -6.50
CA LEU A 108 -8.24 0.74 -6.65
C LEU A 108 -8.51 2.24 -6.75
N VAL A 109 -9.46 2.66 -7.59
CA VAL A 109 -9.81 4.07 -7.76
C VAL A 109 -10.41 4.63 -6.47
N THR A 110 -11.27 3.89 -5.79
CA THR A 110 -11.81 4.27 -4.48
C THR A 110 -10.69 4.41 -3.45
N LEU A 111 -9.75 3.46 -3.39
CA LEU A 111 -8.61 3.54 -2.48
C LEU A 111 -7.75 4.79 -2.74
N ILE A 112 -7.45 5.05 -4.02
CA ILE A 112 -6.72 6.25 -4.45
C ILE A 112 -7.50 7.50 -4.04
N GLY A 113 -8.79 7.59 -4.36
CA GLY A 113 -9.63 8.75 -4.03
C GLY A 113 -9.71 9.03 -2.53
N LEU A 114 -9.94 7.99 -1.72
CA LEU A 114 -10.04 8.11 -0.26
C LEU A 114 -8.72 8.58 0.36
N LEU A 115 -7.60 7.94 -0.01
CA LEU A 115 -6.29 8.34 0.53
C LEU A 115 -5.87 9.72 0.02
N GLY A 116 -6.12 10.03 -1.25
CA GLY A 116 -5.85 11.33 -1.84
C GLY A 116 -6.64 12.47 -1.20
N ALA A 117 -7.90 12.22 -0.83
CA ALA A 117 -8.72 13.16 -0.07
C ALA A 117 -8.27 13.27 1.39
N TRP A 118 -7.79 12.17 1.99
CA TRP A 118 -7.36 12.14 3.38
C TRP A 118 -6.02 12.84 3.63
N TYR A 119 -5.03 12.64 2.75
CA TYR A 119 -3.69 13.21 2.91
C TYR A 119 -3.64 14.73 3.20
N PRO A 120 -4.34 15.60 2.46
CA PRO A 120 -4.33 17.04 2.74
C PRO A 120 -5.07 17.42 4.04
N LEU A 121 -6.01 16.59 4.50
CA LEU A 121 -6.79 16.83 5.72
C LEU A 121 -6.05 16.35 6.98
N ARG A 122 -5.03 15.49 6.82
CA ARG A 122 -4.28 14.91 7.92
C ARG A 122 -3.31 15.93 8.52
N THR A 123 -3.76 16.64 9.55
CA THR A 123 -2.94 17.60 10.31
C THR A 123 -2.22 16.93 11.50
N LEU A 124 -2.83 15.93 12.13
CA LEU A 124 -2.29 15.21 13.30
C LEU A 124 -2.34 13.69 13.09
N ARG A 125 -1.43 12.95 13.76
CA ARG A 125 -1.52 11.49 13.83
C ARG A 125 -2.57 11.10 14.88
N THR A 126 -3.52 10.25 14.48
CA THR A 126 -4.54 9.69 15.37
C THR A 126 -4.63 8.19 15.13
N ALA A 127 -5.09 7.42 16.11
CA ALA A 127 -5.25 5.97 15.97
C ALA A 127 -6.16 5.62 14.78
N ALA A 128 -7.29 6.33 14.64
CA ALA A 128 -8.21 6.14 13.52
C ALA A 128 -7.56 6.49 12.17
N GLY A 129 -6.77 7.57 12.11
CA GLY A 129 -6.03 7.97 10.91
C GLY A 129 -4.96 6.97 10.50
N ASP A 130 -4.28 6.36 11.47
CA ASP A 130 -3.25 5.35 11.20
C ASP A 130 -3.89 4.02 10.77
N VAL A 131 -5.02 3.60 11.37
CA VAL A 131 -5.80 2.44 10.87
C VAL A 131 -6.29 2.68 9.45
N LEU A 132 -6.81 3.88 9.14
CA LEU A 132 -7.24 4.25 7.79
C LEU A 132 -6.08 4.22 6.79
N LEU A 133 -4.88 4.61 7.20
CA LEU A 133 -3.70 4.54 6.35
C LEU A 133 -3.25 3.09 6.13
N LEU A 134 -3.31 2.25 7.16
CA LEU A 134 -3.01 0.83 7.10
C LEU A 134 -4.08 0.02 6.35
N SER A 135 -5.32 0.52 6.25
CA SER A 135 -6.39 -0.17 5.52
C SER A 135 -6.14 -0.27 4.00
N LYS A 136 -5.10 0.38 3.48
CA LYS A 136 -4.64 0.14 2.10
C LYS A 136 -4.16 -1.29 1.88
N TYR A 137 -3.58 -1.95 2.87
CA TYR A 137 -3.12 -3.34 2.75
C TYR A 137 -4.28 -4.33 2.52
N PRO A 138 -5.36 -4.33 3.33
CA PRO A 138 -6.54 -5.14 3.01
C PRO A 138 -7.23 -4.70 1.70
N ALA A 139 -7.22 -3.41 1.37
CA ALA A 139 -7.77 -2.96 0.09
C ALA A 139 -6.95 -3.49 -1.12
N MET A 140 -5.61 -3.58 -1.01
CA MET A 140 -4.77 -4.24 -2.02
C MET A 140 -5.15 -5.71 -2.20
N VAL A 141 -5.51 -6.42 -1.13
CA VAL A 141 -6.01 -7.81 -1.24
C VAL A 141 -7.28 -7.86 -2.10
N VAL A 142 -8.22 -6.95 -1.90
CA VAL A 142 -9.45 -6.85 -2.71
C VAL A 142 -9.13 -6.51 -4.17
N VAL A 143 -8.22 -5.56 -4.42
CA VAL A 143 -7.78 -5.19 -5.77
C VAL A 143 -7.14 -6.38 -6.50
N VAL A 144 -6.25 -7.13 -5.82
CA VAL A 144 -5.58 -8.29 -6.41
C VAL A 144 -6.56 -9.45 -6.64
N ALA A 145 -7.55 -9.61 -5.74
CA ALA A 145 -8.58 -10.64 -5.85
C ALA A 145 -9.57 -10.36 -7.00
N GLY A 146 -9.99 -9.10 -7.19
CA GLY A 146 -10.98 -8.70 -8.20
C GLY A 146 -12.29 -9.47 -8.05
N ALA A 147 -12.86 -9.98 -9.15
CA ALA A 147 -14.08 -10.81 -9.14
C ALA A 147 -14.04 -12.04 -8.21
N ARG A 148 -12.85 -12.53 -7.79
CA ARG A 148 -12.75 -13.65 -6.84
C ARG A 148 -13.40 -13.34 -5.49
N VAL A 149 -13.49 -12.07 -5.12
CA VAL A 149 -14.19 -11.61 -3.92
C VAL A 149 -15.66 -12.07 -3.93
N LEU A 150 -16.29 -12.16 -5.09
CA LEU A 150 -17.68 -12.61 -5.20
C LEU A 150 -17.85 -14.11 -4.94
N ASN A 151 -16.82 -14.90 -5.25
CA ASN A 151 -16.87 -16.36 -5.13
C ASN A 151 -16.43 -16.87 -3.74
N THR A 152 -15.46 -16.19 -3.14
CA THR A 152 -14.85 -16.57 -1.84
C THR A 152 -14.75 -15.38 -0.88
N PRO A 153 -15.86 -14.65 -0.62
CA PRO A 153 -15.83 -13.38 0.11
C PRO A 153 -15.31 -13.55 1.53
N VAL A 154 -15.75 -14.59 2.24
CA VAL A 154 -15.39 -14.82 3.64
C VAL A 154 -13.89 -15.06 3.78
N GLN A 155 -13.31 -15.94 2.95
CA GLN A 155 -11.89 -16.26 2.99
C GLN A 155 -11.04 -15.02 2.71
N ILE A 156 -11.39 -14.25 1.68
CA ILE A 156 -10.63 -13.06 1.28
C ILE A 156 -10.74 -11.96 2.35
N VAL A 157 -11.96 -11.70 2.86
CA VAL A 157 -12.18 -10.68 3.90
C VAL A 157 -11.48 -11.07 5.20
N CYS A 158 -11.59 -12.33 5.65
CA CYS A 158 -10.88 -12.79 6.84
C CYS A 158 -9.36 -12.68 6.67
N ALA A 159 -8.81 -13.08 5.53
CA ALA A 159 -7.38 -12.96 5.26
C ALA A 159 -6.93 -11.49 5.23
N ALA A 160 -7.74 -10.59 4.65
CA ALA A 160 -7.49 -9.16 4.63
C ALA A 160 -7.53 -8.55 6.05
N LEU A 161 -8.45 -8.97 6.91
CA LEU A 161 -8.53 -8.52 8.30
C LEU A 161 -7.37 -9.04 9.14
N VAL A 162 -6.93 -10.29 8.93
CA VAL A 162 -5.72 -10.83 9.57
C VAL A 162 -4.49 -10.05 9.14
N LEU A 163 -4.38 -9.70 7.86
CA LEU A 163 -3.31 -8.84 7.36
C LEU A 163 -3.35 -7.46 8.02
N LEU A 164 -4.54 -6.84 8.14
CA LEU A 164 -4.72 -5.56 8.83
C LEU A 164 -4.24 -5.63 10.28
N LEU A 165 -4.66 -6.67 11.01
CA LEU A 165 -4.22 -6.87 12.40
C LEU A 165 -2.70 -7.02 12.47
N ALA A 166 -2.09 -7.82 11.58
CA ALA A 166 -0.66 -8.03 11.56
C ALA A 166 0.12 -6.73 11.29
N VAL A 167 -0.33 -5.90 10.36
CA VAL A 167 0.34 -4.60 10.10
C VAL A 167 0.13 -3.61 11.23
N CYS A 168 -1.04 -3.61 11.89
CA CYS A 168 -1.27 -2.79 13.09
C CYS A 168 -0.34 -3.21 14.24
N LEU A 169 -0.20 -4.51 14.49
CA LEU A 169 0.72 -5.04 15.51
C LEU A 169 2.18 -4.71 15.18
N TYR A 170 2.55 -4.83 13.89
CA TYR A 170 3.88 -4.43 13.44
C TYR A 170 4.12 -2.93 13.67
N GLU A 171 3.15 -2.07 13.36
CA GLU A 171 3.26 -0.63 13.59
C GLU A 171 3.46 -0.31 15.08
N VAL A 172 2.67 -0.93 15.97
CA VAL A 172 2.80 -0.75 17.44
C VAL A 172 4.17 -1.19 17.94
N TRP A 173 4.71 -2.28 17.38
CA TRP A 173 6.03 -2.80 17.77
C TRP A 173 7.18 -1.97 17.20
N HIS A 174 7.03 -1.45 15.98
CA HIS A 174 8.09 -0.77 15.24
C HIS A 174 8.17 0.73 15.50
N ASP A 175 7.04 1.38 15.77
CA ASP A 175 6.94 2.81 16.06
C ASP A 175 6.32 3.04 17.46
N PRO A 176 7.15 3.22 18.51
CA PRO A 176 6.68 3.52 19.86
C PRO A 176 5.91 4.85 19.96
N ALA A 177 6.08 5.77 18.99
CA ALA A 177 5.34 7.02 18.93
C ALA A 177 4.01 6.85 18.17
N SER A 178 3.69 5.65 17.68
CA SER A 178 2.42 5.38 17.03
C SER A 178 1.26 5.62 18.00
N PRO A 179 0.21 6.35 17.61
CA PRO A 179 -1.03 6.48 18.36
C PRO A 179 -1.75 5.14 18.61
N LEU A 180 -1.35 4.06 17.92
CA LEU A 180 -1.84 2.70 18.16
C LEU A 180 -1.21 2.05 19.40
N SER A 181 -0.07 2.56 19.87
CA SER A 181 0.56 2.09 21.10
C SER A 181 -0.23 2.55 22.32
N VAL A 182 -0.53 1.61 23.23
CA VAL A 182 -1.21 1.91 24.50
C VAL A 182 -0.18 2.57 25.42
N GLY A 183 0.05 3.88 25.27
CA GLY A 183 0.98 4.65 26.11
C GLY A 183 1.69 5.85 25.47
N GLY A 184 1.49 6.13 24.17
CA GLY A 184 2.10 7.30 23.53
C GLY A 184 1.67 8.64 24.17
N PRO A 185 2.56 9.65 24.25
CA PRO A 185 2.24 10.94 24.83
C PRO A 185 1.04 11.56 24.10
N ARG A 186 0.00 11.88 24.87
CA ARG A 186 -1.19 12.60 24.40
C ARG A 186 -0.88 14.06 24.17
#